data_AF-A0A966KR62-F1
#
_entry.id   AF-A0A966KR62-F1
#
_cell.length_a   1.000
_cell.length_b   1.000
_cell.length_c   1.000
_cell.angle_alpha   90.00
_cell.angle_beta   90.00
_cell.angle_gamma   90.00
#
_symmetry.space_group_name_H-M   'P 1'
#
loop_
_entity.id
_entity.type
_entity.pdbx_description
1 polymer ?
#
loop_
_entity_poly.entity_id
_entity_poly.type
_entity_poly.pdbx_seq_one_letter_code
_entity_poly.pdbx_strand_id
1 'polypeptide(L)'
;MEACLTVKGPDGQLVPGYGWVFPAGNGIVNVGVGALSTMRNFSQLNLNTMLDSYMAQVGPAWGLGTFVDRPKAWRLPMHVECRSGPGWVAVGDAAGLVNPFNGEGIDYALESGRHVAELFVAGPGTVHAAYDALVRREYDPFFATARRFAWVIGRPRLLRFLLGIALSTGFTMELVLDIMANLIDTERRTLAGTLLDIGGRALSPLDPILMRTQESAPSELRARIDASR
;
A
#
# COMPACT_ATOMS: atom_id res chain seq x y z
N MET A 1 0.79 15.74 -12.35
CA MET A 1 0.53 14.42 -11.74
C MET A 1 -0.82 14.52 -11.08
N GLU A 2 -1.74 13.63 -11.42
CA GLU A 2 -3.08 13.59 -10.83
C GLU A 2 -3.29 12.22 -10.20
N ALA A 3 -3.74 12.21 -8.93
CA ALA A 3 -4.17 11.02 -8.21
C ALA A 3 -5.63 11.22 -7.82
N CYS A 4 -6.49 10.28 -8.21
CA CYS A 4 -7.93 10.40 -8.07
C CYS A 4 -8.47 9.28 -7.18
N LEU A 5 -9.10 9.66 -6.07
CA LEU A 5 -9.79 8.75 -5.15
C LEU A 5 -11.28 8.54 -5.52
N THR A 6 -11.75 9.18 -6.60
CA THR A 6 -13.14 9.17 -7.05
C THR A 6 -13.32 8.44 -8.38
N VAL A 7 -12.65 7.30 -8.52
CA VAL A 7 -12.83 6.42 -9.69
C VAL A 7 -14.27 5.93 -9.74
N LYS A 8 -14.94 6.13 -10.88
CA LYS A 8 -16.30 5.67 -11.10
C LYS A 8 -16.30 4.41 -11.94
N GLY A 9 -17.20 3.49 -11.61
CA GLY A 9 -17.46 2.29 -12.40
C GLY A 9 -18.36 2.61 -13.61
N PRO A 10 -18.66 1.60 -14.45
CA PRO A 10 -19.53 1.75 -15.62
C PRO A 10 -20.95 2.21 -15.29
N ASP A 11 -21.43 1.93 -14.09
CA ASP A 11 -22.73 2.35 -13.55
C ASP A 11 -22.70 3.76 -12.92
N GLY A 12 -21.56 4.45 -12.99
CA GLY A 12 -21.35 5.76 -12.40
C GLY A 12 -21.15 5.74 -10.89
N GLN A 13 -21.17 4.56 -10.25
CA GLN A 13 -20.95 4.43 -8.80
C GLN A 13 -19.46 4.56 -8.48
N LEU A 14 -19.16 5.05 -7.27
CA LEU A 14 -17.79 5.12 -6.79
C LEU A 14 -17.26 3.70 -6.56
N VAL A 15 -16.19 3.37 -7.28
CA VAL A 15 -15.41 2.18 -7.01
C VAL A 15 -14.41 2.55 -5.92
N PRO A 16 -14.42 1.88 -4.77
CA PRO A 16 -13.41 2.11 -3.75
C PRO A 16 -12.07 1.68 -4.35
N GLY A 17 -11.19 2.64 -4.59
CA GLY A 17 -9.94 2.47 -5.34
C GLY A 17 -9.36 3.83 -5.69
N TYR A 18 -8.21 3.83 -6.36
CA TYR A 18 -7.56 5.05 -6.80
C TYR A 18 -7.12 4.92 -8.26
N GLY A 19 -7.08 6.04 -8.97
CA GLY A 19 -6.53 6.15 -10.32
C GLY A 19 -5.37 7.14 -10.33
N TRP A 20 -4.45 6.98 -11.28
CA TRP A 20 -3.32 7.91 -11.45
C TRP A 20 -3.05 8.23 -12.91
N VAL A 21 -2.51 9.44 -13.14
CA VAL A 21 -1.96 9.90 -14.43
C VAL A 21 -0.57 10.50 -14.21
N PHE A 22 0.48 9.78 -14.64
CA PHE A 22 1.88 10.17 -14.49
C PHE A 22 2.52 10.44 -15.86
N PRO A 23 2.93 11.67 -16.18
CA PRO A 23 3.66 11.96 -17.41
C PRO A 23 4.96 11.13 -17.47
N ALA A 24 5.15 10.38 -18.56
CA ALA A 24 6.35 9.57 -18.79
C ALA A 24 7.34 10.23 -19.79
N GLY A 25 6.98 11.40 -20.32
CA GLY A 25 7.73 12.09 -21.38
C GLY A 25 7.33 11.64 -22.78
N ASN A 26 7.84 12.34 -23.80
CA ASN A 26 7.63 12.02 -25.22
C ASN A 26 6.15 11.89 -25.65
N GLY A 27 5.26 12.67 -25.03
CA GLY A 27 3.81 12.58 -25.29
C GLY A 27 3.15 11.32 -24.74
N ILE A 28 3.85 10.53 -23.92
CA ILE A 28 3.33 9.32 -23.26
C ILE A 28 3.01 9.65 -21.81
N VAL A 29 1.90 9.08 -21.33
CA VAL A 29 1.54 9.07 -19.91
C VAL A 29 1.38 7.62 -19.43
N ASN A 30 1.77 7.38 -18.20
CA ASN A 30 1.41 6.18 -17.46
C ASN A 30 0.06 6.44 -16.78
N VAL A 31 -0.94 5.66 -17.15
CA VAL A 31 -2.27 5.66 -16.53
C VAL A 31 -2.53 4.32 -15.91
N GLY A 32 -3.09 4.32 -14.71
CA GLY A 32 -3.52 3.09 -14.07
C GLY A 32 -4.55 3.30 -12.98
N VAL A 33 -5.00 2.18 -12.43
CA VAL A 33 -5.95 2.09 -11.33
C VAL A 33 -5.49 1.04 -10.32
N GLY A 34 -5.78 1.29 -9.05
CA GLY A 34 -5.45 0.43 -7.93
C GLY A 34 -6.65 0.22 -7.02
N ALA A 35 -6.74 -0.97 -6.43
CA ALA A 35 -7.82 -1.37 -5.54
C ALA A 35 -7.27 -2.25 -4.41
N LEU A 36 -7.77 -2.05 -3.19
CA LEU A 36 -7.35 -2.83 -2.03
C LEU A 36 -8.11 -4.16 -1.94
N SER A 37 -7.38 -5.27 -1.77
CA SER A 37 -7.97 -6.61 -1.72
C SER A 37 -8.91 -6.84 -0.53
N THR A 38 -8.85 -5.99 0.50
CA THR A 38 -9.68 -6.03 1.71
C THR A 38 -11.06 -5.38 1.53
N MET A 39 -11.32 -4.77 0.38
CA MET A 39 -12.59 -4.09 0.12
C MET A 39 -13.72 -5.07 -0.15
N ARG A 40 -14.94 -4.67 0.21
CA ARG A 40 -16.14 -5.48 -0.05
C ARG A 40 -16.28 -5.71 -1.56
N ASN A 41 -16.60 -6.96 -1.94
CA ASN A 41 -16.77 -7.39 -3.33
C ASN A 41 -15.51 -7.27 -4.21
N PHE A 42 -14.31 -7.19 -3.63
CA PHE A 42 -13.06 -7.14 -4.42
C PHE A 42 -12.94 -8.30 -5.42
N SER A 43 -13.40 -9.50 -5.07
CA SER A 43 -13.39 -10.67 -5.96
C SER A 43 -14.24 -10.51 -7.22
N GLN A 44 -15.16 -9.55 -7.24
CA GLN A 44 -16.02 -9.23 -8.38
C GLN A 44 -15.48 -8.04 -9.20
N LEU A 45 -14.43 -7.37 -8.73
CA LEU A 45 -13.85 -6.21 -9.39
C LEU A 45 -13.01 -6.65 -10.60
N ASN A 46 -13.32 -6.07 -11.77
CA ASN A 46 -12.48 -6.19 -12.95
C ASN A 46 -11.64 -4.92 -13.12
N LEU A 47 -10.33 -5.03 -12.89
CA LEU A 47 -9.40 -3.90 -13.00
C LEU A 47 -9.33 -3.31 -14.41
N ASN A 48 -9.51 -4.12 -15.46
CA ASN A 48 -9.52 -3.59 -16.84
C ASN A 48 -10.75 -2.70 -17.06
N THR A 49 -11.93 -3.13 -16.61
CA THR A 49 -13.15 -2.33 -16.70
C THR A 49 -13.07 -1.05 -15.88
N MET A 50 -12.42 -1.12 -14.71
CA MET A 50 -12.15 0.06 -13.88
C MET A 50 -11.18 1.03 -14.58
N LEU A 51 -10.14 0.51 -15.23
CA LEU A 51 -9.20 1.29 -16.03
C LEU A 51 -9.90 1.98 -17.21
N ASP A 52 -10.76 1.27 -17.94
CA ASP A 52 -11.53 1.83 -19.06
C ASP A 52 -12.44 2.98 -18.59
N SER A 53 -13.09 2.78 -17.44
CA SER A 53 -13.96 3.81 -16.84
C SER A 53 -13.16 5.03 -16.38
N TYR A 54 -11.98 4.81 -15.80
CA TYR A 54 -11.07 5.89 -15.41
C TYR A 54 -10.51 6.64 -16.62
N MET A 55 -10.10 5.92 -17.67
CA MET A 55 -9.68 6.50 -18.95
C MET A 55 -10.77 7.38 -19.56
N ALA A 56 -12.03 6.94 -19.52
CA ALA A 56 -13.16 7.75 -19.99
C ALA A 56 -13.36 9.03 -19.14
N GLN A 57 -13.03 8.97 -17.84
CA GLN A 57 -13.16 10.09 -16.91
C GLN A 57 -12.06 11.16 -17.12
N VAL A 58 -10.79 10.75 -17.22
CA VAL A 58 -9.66 11.70 -17.33
C VAL A 58 -9.23 11.98 -18.77
N GLY A 59 -9.59 11.11 -19.70
CA GLY A 59 -9.17 11.13 -21.10
C GLY A 59 -9.39 12.48 -21.80
N PRO A 60 -10.61 13.07 -21.76
CA PRO A 60 -10.87 14.35 -22.41
C PRO A 60 -10.03 15.51 -21.88
N ALA A 61 -9.80 15.57 -20.57
CA ALA A 61 -9.05 16.66 -19.94
C ALA A 61 -7.54 16.58 -20.24
N TRP A 62 -7.02 15.35 -20.31
CA TRP A 62 -5.60 15.09 -20.56
C TRP A 62 -5.26 14.87 -22.04
N GLY A 63 -6.26 14.82 -22.93
CA GLY A 63 -6.06 14.50 -24.34
C GLY A 63 -5.51 13.08 -24.56
N LEU A 64 -5.95 12.11 -23.75
CA LEU A 64 -5.42 10.75 -23.82
C LEU A 64 -5.84 10.04 -25.10
N GLY A 65 -4.86 9.45 -25.78
CA GLY A 65 -5.05 8.62 -26.96
C GLY A 65 -5.21 7.13 -26.62
N THR A 66 -4.92 6.28 -27.60
CA THR A 66 -4.93 4.82 -27.43
C THR A 66 -3.77 4.34 -26.56
N PHE A 67 -3.94 3.17 -25.95
CA PHE A 67 -2.86 2.52 -25.22
C PHE A 67 -1.66 2.20 -26.13
N VAL A 68 -0.45 2.51 -25.65
CA VAL A 68 0.82 2.18 -26.32
C VAL A 68 1.15 0.69 -26.16
N ASP A 69 0.77 0.09 -25.03
CA ASP A 69 0.91 -1.35 -24.76
C ASP A 69 -0.35 -1.83 -24.01
N ARG A 70 -0.61 -3.14 -24.05
CA ARG A 70 -1.73 -3.75 -23.35
C ARG A 70 -1.62 -3.47 -21.85
N PRO A 71 -2.72 -3.04 -21.17
CA PRO A 71 -2.75 -2.90 -19.73
C PRO A 71 -2.36 -4.20 -19.02
N LYS A 72 -1.57 -4.07 -17.96
CA LYS A 72 -1.07 -5.17 -17.14
C LYS A 72 -1.40 -4.89 -15.68
N ALA A 73 -1.55 -5.96 -14.90
CA ALA A 73 -1.90 -5.88 -13.50
C ALA A 73 -0.97 -6.75 -12.66
N TRP A 74 -0.57 -6.23 -11.50
CA TRP A 74 0.25 -6.93 -10.52
C TRP A 74 -0.35 -6.79 -9.12
N ARG A 75 0.05 -7.70 -8.24
CA ARG A 75 -0.26 -7.61 -6.82
C ARG A 75 0.84 -6.86 -6.12
N LEU A 76 0.45 -5.96 -5.22
CA LEU A 76 1.35 -5.23 -4.35
C LEU A 76 1.29 -5.89 -2.96
N PRO A 77 2.31 -6.68 -2.56
CA PRO A 77 2.34 -7.31 -1.25
C PRO A 77 2.62 -6.26 -0.17
N MET A 78 1.58 -5.91 0.59
CA MET A 78 1.59 -4.86 1.62
C MET A 78 1.68 -5.46 3.04
N HIS A 79 2.21 -6.67 3.15
CA HIS A 79 2.27 -7.41 4.39
C HIS A 79 3.55 -8.24 4.41
N VAL A 80 4.33 -8.06 5.48
CA VAL A 80 5.60 -8.77 5.63
C VAL A 80 5.34 -10.16 6.21
N GLU A 81 5.65 -11.21 5.46
CA GLU A 81 5.35 -12.61 5.85
C GLU A 81 6.59 -13.46 6.19
N CYS A 82 7.70 -13.29 5.47
CA CYS A 82 8.99 -13.90 5.82
C CYS A 82 10.11 -13.21 5.01
N ARG A 83 11.10 -12.66 5.71
CA ARG A 83 12.08 -11.72 5.11
C ARG A 83 13.52 -12.20 5.16
N SER A 84 13.80 -13.25 5.92
CA SER A 84 15.13 -13.85 5.95
C SER A 84 15.08 -15.28 6.50
N GLY A 85 16.16 -16.01 6.23
CA GLY A 85 16.47 -17.27 6.86
C GLY A 85 17.93 -17.63 6.67
N PRO A 86 18.38 -18.80 7.15
CA PRO A 86 19.75 -19.23 6.97
C PRO A 86 20.13 -19.24 5.48
N GLY A 87 21.09 -18.40 5.11
CA GLY A 87 21.61 -18.28 3.74
C GLY A 87 20.78 -17.43 2.78
N TRP A 88 19.71 -16.76 3.22
CA TRP A 88 18.91 -15.91 2.34
C TRP A 88 18.24 -14.72 3.04
N VAL A 89 17.99 -13.67 2.27
CA VAL A 89 17.20 -12.49 2.66
C VAL A 89 16.33 -12.08 1.48
N ALA A 90 15.14 -11.54 1.77
CA ALA A 90 14.24 -10.97 0.77
C ALA A 90 14.20 -9.45 0.92
N VAL A 91 14.03 -8.74 -0.20
CA VAL A 91 14.01 -7.28 -0.28
C VAL A 91 12.83 -6.81 -1.13
N GLY A 92 12.41 -5.55 -0.95
CA GLY A 92 11.28 -4.94 -1.67
C GLY A 92 10.00 -5.79 -1.63
N ASP A 93 9.34 -5.91 -2.78
CA ASP A 93 8.10 -6.69 -2.94
C ASP A 93 8.25 -8.15 -2.51
N ALA A 94 9.43 -8.76 -2.69
CA ALA A 94 9.67 -10.13 -2.27
C ALA A 94 9.62 -10.31 -0.74
N ALA A 95 9.90 -9.23 0.00
CA ALA A 95 9.73 -9.17 1.46
C ALA A 95 8.38 -8.57 1.88
N GLY A 96 7.51 -8.19 0.95
CA GLY A 96 6.22 -7.55 1.26
C GLY A 96 6.37 -6.14 1.83
N LEU A 97 7.42 -5.42 1.44
CA LEU A 97 7.74 -4.09 1.95
C LEU A 97 7.00 -2.95 1.21
N VAL A 98 5.96 -3.25 0.44
CA VAL A 98 5.19 -2.20 -0.25
C VAL A 98 4.37 -1.42 0.77
N ASN A 99 4.41 -0.08 0.67
CA ASN A 99 3.67 0.81 1.55
C ASN A 99 2.16 0.55 1.46
N PRO A 100 1.52 0.13 2.56
CA PRO A 100 0.10 -0.17 2.63
C PRO A 100 -0.84 1.04 2.47
N PHE A 101 -0.35 2.28 2.61
CA PHE A 101 -1.18 3.48 2.52
C PHE A 101 -1.36 3.96 1.08
N ASN A 102 -0.31 3.90 0.27
CA ASN A 102 -0.29 4.49 -1.09
C ASN A 102 0.17 3.51 -2.17
N GLY A 103 0.71 2.35 -1.81
CA GLY A 103 1.25 1.36 -2.74
C GLY A 103 2.66 1.65 -3.26
N GLU A 104 3.38 2.64 -2.70
CA GLU A 104 4.78 2.89 -3.05
C GLU A 104 5.70 1.78 -2.52
N GLY A 105 6.64 1.34 -3.34
CA GLY A 105 7.59 0.28 -2.97
C GLY A 105 8.99 0.47 -3.53
N ILE A 106 9.22 1.46 -4.40
CA ILE A 106 10.52 1.66 -5.07
C ILE A 106 11.58 2.08 -4.05
N ASP A 107 11.26 3.05 -3.21
CA ASP A 107 12.10 3.52 -2.10
C ASP A 107 12.39 2.37 -1.12
N TYR A 108 11.36 1.64 -0.68
CA TYR A 108 11.51 0.49 0.22
C TYR A 108 12.35 -0.63 -0.39
N ALA A 109 12.21 -0.90 -1.69
CA ALA A 109 13.02 -1.89 -2.40
C ALA A 109 14.50 -1.49 -2.47
N LEU A 110 14.78 -0.22 -2.76
CA LEU A 110 16.14 0.31 -2.80
C LEU A 110 16.77 0.35 -1.40
N GLU A 111 16.02 0.83 -0.41
CA GLU A 111 16.45 0.95 0.98
C GLU A 111 16.77 -0.43 1.57
N SER A 112 15.85 -1.39 1.44
CA SER A 112 16.09 -2.76 1.90
C SER A 112 17.27 -3.44 1.21
N GLY A 113 17.44 -3.23 -0.10
CA GLY A 113 18.61 -3.69 -0.84
C GLY A 113 19.92 -3.12 -0.31
N ARG A 114 19.94 -1.81 -0.03
CA ARG A 114 21.11 -1.13 0.57
C ARG A 114 21.44 -1.69 1.95
N HIS A 115 20.44 -1.88 2.82
CA HIS A 115 20.65 -2.45 4.15
C HIS A 115 21.26 -3.86 4.09
N VAL A 116 20.75 -4.72 3.21
CA VAL A 116 21.31 -6.05 3.01
C VAL A 116 22.78 -5.98 2.57
N ALA A 117 23.12 -5.09 1.63
CA ALA A 117 24.50 -4.92 1.17
C ALA A 117 25.44 -4.45 2.29
N GLU A 118 25.02 -3.47 3.09
CA GLU A 118 25.78 -2.96 4.24
C GLU A 118 26.02 -4.03 5.30
N LEU A 119 24.97 -4.78 5.65
CA LEU A 119 25.06 -5.89 6.60
C LEU A 119 25.95 -7.01 6.08
N PHE A 120 25.90 -7.30 4.77
CA PHE A 120 26.73 -8.31 4.14
C PHE A 120 28.22 -7.95 4.19
N VAL A 121 28.56 -6.68 3.91
CA VAL A 121 29.94 -6.19 4.03
C VAL A 121 30.43 -6.25 5.48
N ALA A 122 29.58 -5.92 6.45
CA ALA A 122 29.91 -5.97 7.87
C ALA A 122 30.11 -7.40 8.41
N GLY A 123 29.36 -8.38 7.88
CA GLY A 123 29.44 -9.76 8.33
C GLY A 123 28.47 -10.70 7.60
N PRO A 124 28.92 -11.47 6.59
CA PRO A 124 28.05 -12.34 5.79
C PRO A 124 27.29 -13.39 6.61
N GLY A 125 27.88 -13.90 7.69
CA GLY A 125 27.28 -14.94 8.52
C GLY A 125 26.09 -14.48 9.37
N THR A 126 25.95 -13.18 9.61
CA THR A 126 24.94 -12.60 10.51
C THR A 126 23.85 -11.81 9.77
N VAL A 127 23.95 -11.67 8.45
CA VAL A 127 23.07 -10.82 7.63
C VAL A 127 21.60 -11.13 7.87
N HIS A 128 21.20 -12.41 7.83
CA HIS A 128 19.80 -12.80 8.00
C HIS A 128 19.22 -12.30 9.34
N ALA A 129 19.92 -12.56 10.45
CA ALA A 129 19.48 -12.17 11.78
C ALA A 129 19.51 -10.65 11.98
N ALA A 130 20.56 -9.98 11.50
CA ALA A 130 20.69 -8.53 11.61
C ALA A 130 19.64 -7.79 10.77
N TYR A 131 19.38 -8.28 9.56
CA TYR A 131 18.39 -7.71 8.65
C TYR A 131 16.97 -7.90 9.18
N ASP A 132 16.64 -9.09 9.68
CA ASP A 132 15.34 -9.33 10.29
C ASP A 132 15.10 -8.46 11.54
N ALA A 133 16.12 -8.25 12.37
CA ALA A 133 16.06 -7.33 13.50
C ALA A 133 15.86 -5.87 13.05
N LEU A 134 16.57 -5.43 12.01
CA LEU A 134 16.40 -4.09 11.43
C LEU A 134 14.98 -3.90 10.92
N VAL A 135 14.47 -4.85 10.13
CA VAL A 135 13.14 -4.73 9.55
C VAL A 135 12.04 -4.76 10.62
N ARG A 136 12.20 -5.59 11.66
CA ARG A 136 11.30 -5.55 12.84
C ARG A 136 11.28 -4.20 13.53
N ARG A 137 12.43 -3.54 13.63
CA ARG A 137 12.53 -2.25 14.31
C ARG A 137 11.92 -1.13 13.48
N GLU A 138 12.20 -1.12 12.18
CA GLU A 138 11.91 0.05 11.34
C GLU A 138 10.58 -0.06 10.61
N TYR A 139 10.21 -1.25 10.14
CA TYR A 139 9.02 -1.43 9.30
C TYR A 139 7.85 -2.07 10.06
N ASP A 140 8.05 -3.05 10.96
CA ASP A 140 6.92 -3.73 11.61
C ASP A 140 5.93 -2.77 12.34
N PRO A 141 6.38 -1.70 13.06
CA PRO A 141 5.47 -0.73 13.67
C PRO A 141 4.61 0.02 12.63
N PHE A 142 5.23 0.40 11.51
CA PHE A 142 4.57 1.08 10.40
C PHE A 142 3.52 0.17 9.74
N PHE A 143 3.90 -1.07 9.40
CA PHE A 143 2.97 -2.05 8.84
C PHE A 143 1.86 -2.46 9.80
N ALA A 144 2.13 -2.54 11.11
CA ALA A 144 1.10 -2.80 12.12
C ALA A 144 0.06 -1.68 12.18
N THR A 145 0.53 -0.43 12.15
CA THR A 145 -0.33 0.75 12.11
C THR A 145 -1.18 0.76 10.85
N ALA A 146 -0.58 0.47 9.72
CA ALA A 146 -1.28 0.45 8.45
C ALA A 146 -2.32 -0.67 8.33
N ARG A 147 -2.04 -1.87 8.87
CA ARG A 147 -3.05 -2.95 8.94
C ARG A 147 -4.30 -2.49 9.69
N ARG A 148 -4.12 -1.80 10.82
CA ARG A 148 -5.21 -1.23 11.61
C ARG A 148 -5.93 -0.14 10.83
N PHE A 149 -5.20 0.70 10.10
CA PHE A 149 -5.77 1.77 9.27
C PHE A 149 -6.55 1.24 8.05
N ALA A 150 -6.07 0.22 7.36
CA ALA A 150 -6.76 -0.41 6.24
C ALA A 150 -8.13 -0.98 6.66
N TRP A 151 -8.21 -1.57 7.86
CA TRP A 151 -9.49 -2.02 8.43
C TRP A 151 -10.44 -0.86 8.74
N VAL A 152 -9.90 0.26 9.23
CA VAL A 152 -10.65 1.48 9.49
C VAL A 152 -11.22 2.07 8.20
N ILE A 153 -10.43 2.16 7.12
CA ILE A 153 -10.88 2.65 5.81
C ILE A 153 -11.98 1.76 5.22
N GLY A 154 -11.90 0.45 5.45
CA GLY A 154 -12.94 -0.50 5.04
C GLY A 154 -14.33 -0.24 5.67
N ARG A 155 -14.45 0.71 6.61
CA ARG A 155 -15.71 1.08 7.29
C ARG A 155 -16.14 2.52 6.94
N PRO A 156 -17.09 2.71 6.00
CA PRO A 156 -17.45 4.04 5.47
C PRO A 156 -17.91 5.07 6.50
N ARG A 157 -18.54 4.64 7.60
CA ARG A 157 -18.97 5.54 8.69
C ARG A 157 -17.80 6.05 9.52
N LEU A 158 -16.84 5.17 9.81
CA LEU A 158 -15.65 5.51 10.59
C LEU A 158 -14.68 6.35 9.76
N LEU A 159 -14.50 6.00 8.48
CA LEU A 159 -13.71 6.78 7.53
C LEU A 159 -14.19 8.23 7.45
N ARG A 160 -15.50 8.47 7.29
CA ARG A 160 -16.07 9.83 7.25
C ARG A 160 -15.82 10.62 8.54
N PHE A 161 -15.93 9.97 9.69
CA PHE A 161 -15.66 10.59 10.98
C PHE A 161 -14.18 10.97 11.11
N LEU A 162 -13.28 10.06 10.75
CA LEU A 162 -11.83 10.29 10.84
C LEU A 162 -11.32 11.28 9.81
N LEU A 163 -11.85 11.31 8.58
CA LEU A 163 -11.53 12.37 7.61
C LEU A 163 -11.96 13.74 8.13
N GLY A 164 -13.14 13.82 8.77
CA GLY A 164 -13.60 15.06 9.38
C GLY A 164 -12.64 15.58 10.46
N ILE A 165 -12.00 14.68 11.22
CA ILE A 165 -10.98 15.03 12.20
C ILE A 165 -9.63 15.33 11.53
N ALA A 166 -9.20 14.51 10.57
CA ALA A 166 -7.91 14.64 9.89
C ALA A 166 -7.79 15.97 9.13
N LEU A 167 -8.89 16.44 8.55
CA LEU A 167 -8.96 17.71 7.81
C LEU A 167 -9.38 18.91 8.69
N SER A 168 -9.55 18.70 10.00
CA SER A 168 -10.04 19.76 10.90
C SER A 168 -8.98 20.80 11.29
N THR A 169 -7.69 20.44 11.23
CA THR A 169 -6.59 21.32 11.62
C THR A 169 -5.37 21.19 10.71
N GLY A 170 -4.55 22.24 10.59
CA GLY A 170 -3.31 22.19 9.80
C GLY A 170 -2.30 21.15 10.32
N PHE A 171 -2.24 20.95 11.64
CA PHE A 171 -1.39 19.96 12.28
C PHE A 171 -1.76 18.51 11.91
N THR A 172 -3.06 18.18 11.92
CA THR A 172 -3.51 16.84 11.52
C THR A 172 -3.27 16.55 10.05
N MET A 173 -3.34 17.58 9.19
CA MET A 173 -3.09 17.44 7.76
C MET A 173 -1.60 17.21 7.47
N GLU A 174 -0.69 17.96 8.11
CA GLU A 174 0.75 17.70 8.01
C GLU A 174 1.12 16.29 8.48
N LEU A 175 0.55 15.83 9.61
CA LEU A 175 0.79 14.48 10.12
C LEU A 175 0.34 13.40 9.13
N VAL A 176 -0.82 13.56 8.50
CA VAL A 176 -1.31 12.63 7.48
C VAL A 176 -0.40 12.63 6.26
N LEU A 177 0.05 13.80 5.81
CA LEU A 177 0.98 13.92 4.68
C LEU A 177 2.33 13.27 4.98
N ASP A 178 2.90 13.48 6.17
CA ASP A 178 4.18 12.88 6.58
C ASP A 178 4.10 11.34 6.61
N ILE A 179 2.99 10.79 7.12
CA ILE A 179 2.74 9.34 7.14
C ILE A 179 2.55 8.80 5.72
N MET A 180 1.80 9.52 4.87
CA MET A 180 1.55 9.11 3.49
C MET A 180 2.79 9.24 2.59
N ALA A 181 3.70 10.18 2.87
CA ALA A 181 4.87 10.46 2.06
C ALA A 181 6.15 9.74 2.55
N ASN A 182 6.06 8.92 3.60
CA ASN A 182 7.22 8.31 4.26
C ASN A 182 8.29 9.34 4.70
N LEU A 183 7.92 10.63 4.85
CA LEU A 183 8.80 11.74 5.21
C LEU A 183 8.92 11.89 6.73
N ILE A 184 8.93 10.79 7.48
CA ILE A 184 9.01 10.84 8.93
C ILE A 184 10.46 11.14 9.34
N ASP A 185 10.77 12.43 9.36
CA ASP A 185 12.04 12.98 9.82
C ASP A 185 12.29 12.59 11.29
N THR A 186 13.56 12.45 11.66
CA THR A 186 13.99 11.78 12.89
C THR A 186 13.52 12.49 14.16
N GLU A 187 13.25 13.80 14.11
CA GLU A 187 12.67 14.60 15.20
C GLU A 187 11.13 14.54 15.27
N ARG A 188 10.43 14.33 14.13
CA ARG A 188 8.97 14.13 14.09
C ARG A 188 8.57 12.69 14.41
N ARG A 189 9.50 11.72 14.29
CA ARG A 189 9.34 10.32 14.71
C ARG A 189 8.79 10.18 16.12
N THR A 190 9.16 11.07 17.05
CA THR A 190 8.72 10.98 18.44
C THR A 190 7.25 11.30 18.60
N LEU A 191 6.72 12.41 18.05
CA LEU A 191 5.33 12.78 18.28
C LEU A 191 4.34 12.01 17.39
N ALA A 192 4.65 11.89 16.09
CA ALA A 192 3.86 11.11 15.14
C ALA A 192 3.90 9.62 15.49
N GLY A 193 5.08 9.10 15.78
CA GLY A 193 5.26 7.73 16.26
C GLY A 193 4.55 7.49 17.58
N THR A 194 4.58 8.44 18.53
CA THR A 194 3.82 8.30 19.79
C THR A 194 2.32 8.31 19.57
N LEU A 195 1.79 9.14 18.67
CA LEU A 195 0.35 9.16 18.36
C LEU A 195 -0.09 7.90 17.61
N LEU A 196 0.71 7.41 16.66
CA LEU A 196 0.48 6.14 15.98
C LEU A 196 0.61 4.96 16.93
N ASP A 197 1.53 5.00 17.90
CA ASP A 197 1.67 4.00 18.96
C ASP A 197 0.49 4.03 19.93
N ILE A 198 0.02 5.22 20.33
CA ILE A 198 -1.16 5.36 21.20
C ILE A 198 -2.41 4.85 20.47
N GLY A 199 -2.62 5.28 19.22
CA GLY A 199 -3.72 4.79 18.39
C GLY A 199 -3.59 3.27 18.13
N GLY A 200 -2.38 2.80 17.88
CA GLY A 200 -2.05 1.40 17.69
C GLY A 200 -2.31 0.55 18.94
N ARG A 201 -1.95 1.04 20.14
CA ARG A 201 -2.23 0.39 21.44
C ARG A 201 -3.71 0.45 21.80
N ALA A 202 -4.41 1.51 21.44
CA ALA A 202 -5.86 1.60 21.64
C ALA A 202 -6.61 0.60 20.74
N LEU A 203 -6.08 0.31 19.56
CA LEU A 203 -6.66 -0.62 18.58
C LEU A 203 -6.09 -2.04 18.68
N SER A 204 -5.01 -2.28 19.44
CA SER A 204 -4.40 -3.61 19.57
C SER A 204 -5.33 -4.70 20.11
N PRO A 205 -6.34 -4.42 20.96
CA PRO A 205 -7.34 -5.44 21.33
C PRO A 205 -8.17 -5.98 20.15
N LEU A 206 -8.14 -5.30 18.99
CA LEU A 206 -8.82 -5.73 17.76
C LEU A 206 -7.94 -6.63 16.87
N ASP A 207 -6.64 -6.76 17.17
CA ASP A 207 -5.69 -7.58 16.41
C ASP A 207 -6.16 -9.05 16.20
N PRO A 208 -6.81 -9.73 17.17
CA PRO A 208 -7.35 -11.09 16.97
C PRO A 208 -8.50 -11.15 15.97
N ILE A 209 -9.32 -10.09 15.89
CA ILE A 209 -10.44 -9.99 14.95
C ILE A 209 -9.89 -9.68 13.54
N LEU A 210 -8.86 -8.82 13.47
CA LEU A 210 -8.16 -8.47 12.24
C LEU A 210 -7.54 -9.69 11.55
N MET A 211 -6.87 -10.56 12.32
CA MET A 211 -6.27 -11.80 11.81
C MET A 211 -7.33 -12.78 11.27
N ARG A 212 -8.49 -12.91 11.93
CA ARG A 212 -9.61 -13.76 11.45
C ARG A 212 -10.21 -13.27 10.13
N THR A 213 -10.29 -11.96 9.91
CA THR A 213 -10.77 -11.41 8.63
C THR A 213 -9.80 -11.64 7.47
N GLN A 214 -8.50 -11.83 7.73
CA GLN A 214 -7.54 -12.20 6.67
C GLN A 214 -7.58 -13.68 6.31
N GLU A 215 -7.81 -14.58 7.28
CA GLU A 215 -8.01 -16.02 7.00
C GLU A 215 -9.26 -16.29 6.14
N SER A 216 -10.22 -15.37 6.13
CA SER A 216 -11.41 -15.45 5.27
C SER A 216 -11.23 -14.96 3.82
N ALA A 217 -9.99 -14.71 3.37
CA ALA A 217 -9.73 -14.59 1.93
C ALA A 217 -10.04 -15.94 1.27
N PRO A 218 -11.02 -16.02 0.34
CA PRO A 218 -11.54 -17.31 -0.11
C PRO A 218 -10.42 -18.13 -0.75
N SER A 219 -10.28 -19.36 -0.26
CA SER A 219 -9.39 -20.42 -0.76
C SER A 219 -9.48 -20.63 -2.29
N GLU A 220 -10.60 -20.20 -2.90
CA GLU A 220 -10.82 -20.18 -4.34
C GLU A 220 -9.82 -19.29 -5.11
N LEU A 221 -9.31 -18.21 -4.52
CA LEU A 221 -8.35 -17.32 -5.19
C LEU A 221 -6.96 -17.96 -5.29
N ARG A 222 -6.59 -18.87 -4.36
CA ARG A 222 -5.35 -19.66 -4.45
C ARG A 222 -5.46 -20.71 -5.57
N ALA A 223 -6.62 -21.38 -5.67
CA ALA A 223 -6.85 -22.40 -6.70
C ALA A 223 -6.86 -21.86 -8.14
N ARG A 224 -7.33 -20.62 -8.36
CA ARG A 224 -7.34 -20.01 -9.71
C ARG A 224 -5.97 -19.53 -10.19
N ILE A 225 -4.99 -19.33 -9.29
CA ILE A 225 -3.63 -18.89 -9.63
C ILE A 225 -2.78 -20.06 -10.08
N ASP A 226 -2.93 -21.23 -9.45
CA ASP A 226 -2.24 -22.46 -9.87
C ASP A 226 -2.77 -22.97 -11.21
N ALA A 227 -4.02 -22.62 -11.57
CA ALA A 227 -4.61 -22.95 -12.87
C ALA A 227 -4.22 -22.00 -14.02
N SER A 228 -3.49 -20.91 -13.75
CA SER A 228 -3.05 -19.92 -14.75
C SER A 228 -1.54 -19.84 -14.93
N ARG A 229 -0.80 -20.84 -14.42
CA ARG A 229 0.61 -21.12 -14.74
C ARG A 229 0.67 -22.28 -15.71
#